data_AF-A0A2N8UGA4-F1
#
_entry.id   AF-A0A2N8UGA4-F1
#
_cell.length_a   1.000
_cell.length_b   1.000
_cell.length_c   1.000
_cell.angle_alpha   90.00
_cell.angle_beta   90.00
_cell.angle_gamma   90.00
#
_symmetry.space_group_name_H-M   'P 1'
#
loop_
_entity.id
_entity.type
_entity.pdbx_description
1 polymer ?
#
loop_
_entity_poly.entity_id
_entity_poly.type
_entity_poly.pdbx_seq_one_letter_code
_entity_poly.pdbx_strand_id
1 'polypeptide(L)'
;MKTYPSNLVLLVILGLQSLIAAHAFEGHRLLLQKRAAPHFGETTSISYEDIKGGGFRPNEDLRITSGHALMRAMYSEQALYNGVPMYLATAQGYKLHELQRGYTDFDTIHIVAPPGGDKPHLTITRKPNGTFSTKKASEEVQDRIESFLAAKRNFGDTAAIVAYGHTLDPVLRAKGDSWFKAVWSKGKPPSPPEWNGVEASSSRARTEGLQAARDLLNKHRSLAFTSSSNGDAKLIVRLLEDGTQTVERFVGTAPVFSPHA
;
A
#
# COMPACT_ATOMS: atom_id res chain seq x y z
N MET A 1 8.72 -11.08 56.36
CA MET A 1 9.59 -10.93 55.18
C MET A 1 8.70 -10.85 53.95
N LYS A 2 8.73 -9.74 53.20
CA LYS A 2 7.97 -9.60 51.95
C LYS A 2 8.75 -10.28 50.83
N THR A 3 8.25 -11.39 50.32
CA THR A 3 8.80 -12.08 49.15
C THR A 3 8.41 -11.30 47.89
N TYR A 4 9.38 -10.69 47.22
CA TYR A 4 9.17 -10.09 45.90
C TYR A 4 9.06 -11.22 44.87
N PRO A 5 8.03 -11.24 44.01
CA PRO A 5 7.97 -12.20 42.92
C PRO A 5 9.17 -11.98 41.98
N SER A 6 9.83 -13.07 41.61
CA SER A 6 11.05 -13.06 40.81
C SER A 6 10.82 -12.39 39.45
N ASN A 7 11.81 -11.64 38.97
CA ASN A 7 11.82 -10.97 37.66
C ASN A 7 11.44 -11.89 36.49
N LEU A 8 11.60 -13.20 36.67
CA LEU A 8 11.25 -14.23 35.69
C LEU A 8 9.73 -14.38 35.50
N VAL A 9 8.95 -14.32 36.58
CA VAL A 9 7.47 -14.38 36.51
C VAL A 9 6.92 -13.15 35.79
N LEU A 10 7.51 -11.98 36.05
CA LEU A 10 7.13 -10.74 35.37
C LEU A 10 7.42 -10.83 33.86
N LEU A 11 8.60 -11.35 33.46
CA LEU A 11 8.97 -11.54 32.05
C LEU A 11 8.05 -12.53 31.32
N VAL A 12 7.64 -13.62 31.98
CA VAL A 12 6.70 -14.60 31.41
C VAL A 12 5.31 -13.98 31.21
N ILE A 13 4.82 -13.20 32.18
CA ILE A 13 3.51 -12.52 32.07
C ILE A 13 3.54 -11.48 30.93
N LEU A 14 4.62 -10.70 30.80
CA LEU A 14 4.78 -9.72 29.72
C LEU A 14 4.93 -10.39 28.35
N GLY A 15 5.65 -11.51 28.29
CA GLY A 15 5.76 -12.33 27.09
C GLY A 15 4.41 -12.88 26.66
N LEU A 16 3.60 -13.37 27.61
CA LEU A 16 2.26 -13.87 27.33
C LEU A 16 1.30 -12.75 26.90
N GLN A 17 1.33 -11.59 27.57
CA GLN A 17 0.50 -10.45 27.21
C GLN A 17 0.85 -9.86 25.84
N SER A 18 2.13 -9.81 25.48
CA SER A 18 2.55 -9.37 24.14
C SER A 18 2.16 -10.37 23.05
N LEU A 19 2.23 -11.68 23.34
CA LEU A 19 1.73 -12.71 22.44
C LEU A 19 0.22 -12.61 22.22
N ILE A 20 -0.55 -12.41 23.30
CA ILE A 20 -2.02 -12.26 23.26
C ILE A 20 -2.40 -10.98 22.50
N ALA A 21 -1.70 -9.86 22.73
CA ALA A 21 -1.95 -8.60 22.02
C ALA A 21 -1.64 -8.72 20.52
N ALA A 22 -0.54 -9.40 20.14
CA ALA A 22 -0.22 -9.67 18.75
C ALA A 22 -1.26 -10.56 18.06
N HIS A 23 -1.72 -11.62 18.74
CA HIS A 23 -2.78 -12.51 18.22
C HIS A 23 -4.13 -11.79 18.12
N ALA A 24 -4.48 -10.93 19.08
CA ALA A 24 -5.71 -10.15 19.05
C ALA A 24 -5.70 -9.12 17.91
N PHE A 25 -4.55 -8.49 17.66
CA PHE A 25 -4.38 -7.54 16.56
C PHE A 25 -4.50 -8.23 15.19
N GLU A 26 -3.84 -9.38 15.02
CA GLU A 26 -3.90 -10.17 13.79
C GLU A 26 -5.31 -10.74 13.56
N GLY A 27 -5.98 -11.21 14.61
CA GLY A 27 -7.37 -11.65 14.56
C GLY A 27 -8.34 -10.52 14.17
N HIS A 28 -8.16 -9.31 14.72
CA HIS A 28 -8.97 -8.15 14.36
C HIS A 28 -8.74 -7.74 12.90
N ARG A 29 -7.49 -7.79 12.42
CA ARG A 29 -7.11 -7.48 11.04
C ARG A 29 -7.69 -8.49 10.04
N LEU A 30 -7.63 -9.78 10.34
CA LEU A 30 -8.25 -10.83 9.53
C LEU A 30 -9.78 -10.73 9.52
N LEU A 31 -10.40 -10.35 10.64
CA LEU A 31 -11.84 -10.07 10.69
C LEU A 31 -12.21 -8.84 9.86
N LEU A 32 -11.41 -7.78 9.91
CA LEU A 32 -11.57 -6.60 9.06
C LEU A 32 -11.39 -6.97 7.59
N GLN A 33 -10.39 -7.78 7.22
CA GLN A 33 -10.22 -8.27 5.85
C GLN A 33 -11.39 -9.16 5.40
N LYS A 34 -11.94 -10.02 6.27
CA LYS A 34 -13.14 -10.81 5.97
C LYS A 34 -14.41 -9.97 5.84
N ARG A 35 -14.55 -8.89 6.62
CA ARG A 35 -15.66 -7.92 6.49
C ARG A 35 -15.46 -6.96 5.31
N ALA A 36 -14.20 -6.68 4.97
CA ALA A 36 -13.77 -5.90 3.83
C ALA A 36 -13.90 -6.68 2.54
N ALA A 37 -13.88 -8.02 2.58
CA ALA A 37 -14.17 -8.90 1.46
C ALA A 37 -15.57 -8.53 0.97
N PRO A 38 -15.66 -7.69 -0.07
CA PRO A 38 -16.94 -7.13 -0.41
C PRO A 38 -17.74 -8.26 -1.05
N HIS A 39 -19.04 -8.28 -0.79
CA HIS A 39 -19.95 -8.99 -1.67
C HIS A 39 -19.91 -8.29 -3.03
N PHE A 40 -18.89 -8.64 -3.82
CA PHE A 40 -18.84 -8.38 -5.22
C PHE A 40 -19.99 -9.19 -5.82
N GLY A 41 -20.99 -8.52 -6.38
CA GLY A 41 -22.05 -9.17 -7.15
C GLY A 41 -21.49 -9.90 -8.39
N GLU A 42 -22.32 -10.12 -9.40
CA GLU A 42 -21.87 -10.75 -10.64
C GLU A 42 -20.61 -10.09 -11.18
N THR A 43 -19.61 -10.92 -11.51
CA THR A 43 -18.31 -10.52 -12.08
C THR A 43 -18.51 -10.04 -13.51
N THR A 44 -19.08 -8.85 -13.64
CA THR A 44 -19.23 -8.16 -14.92
C THR A 44 -17.98 -7.34 -15.18
N SER A 45 -17.49 -7.40 -16.42
CA SER A 45 -16.35 -6.60 -16.87
C SER A 45 -16.81 -5.50 -17.81
N ILE A 46 -16.09 -4.37 -17.79
CA ILE A 46 -16.27 -3.25 -18.70
C ILE A 46 -14.98 -3.04 -19.50
N SER A 47 -15.09 -2.74 -20.79
CA SER A 47 -13.92 -2.53 -21.65
C SER A 47 -13.30 -1.15 -21.46
N TYR A 48 -12.04 -1.00 -21.87
CA TYR A 48 -11.37 0.31 -21.89
C TYR A 48 -12.11 1.31 -22.79
N GLU A 49 -12.56 0.89 -23.98
CA GLU A 49 -13.23 1.78 -24.93
C GLU A 49 -14.58 2.25 -24.38
N ASP A 50 -15.31 1.39 -23.67
CA ASP A 50 -16.55 1.78 -23.01
C ASP A 50 -16.30 2.81 -21.92
N ILE A 51 -15.29 2.60 -21.07
CA ILE A 51 -14.91 3.58 -20.04
C ILE A 51 -14.53 4.93 -20.69
N LYS A 52 -13.68 4.89 -21.72
CA LYS A 52 -13.22 6.06 -22.46
C LYS A 52 -14.38 6.81 -23.12
N GLY A 53 -15.35 6.08 -23.65
CA GLY A 53 -16.57 6.61 -24.24
C GLY A 53 -17.60 7.12 -23.23
N GLY A 54 -17.33 7.02 -21.92
CA GLY A 54 -18.25 7.47 -20.86
C GLY A 54 -19.32 6.46 -20.48
N GLY A 55 -19.16 5.18 -20.86
CA GLY A 55 -20.08 4.08 -20.55
C GLY A 55 -19.98 3.56 -19.11
N PHE A 56 -18.96 3.98 -18.34
CA PHE A 56 -18.91 3.70 -16.90
C PHE A 56 -20.12 4.31 -16.20
N ARG A 57 -20.85 3.56 -15.37
CA ARG A 57 -21.95 4.11 -14.56
C ARG A 57 -21.72 3.77 -13.09
N PRO A 58 -21.61 4.79 -12.21
CA PRO A 58 -21.61 4.57 -10.77
C PRO A 58 -22.86 3.83 -10.34
N ASN A 59 -22.72 2.92 -9.38
CA ASN A 59 -23.88 2.28 -8.76
C ASN A 59 -24.40 3.19 -7.64
N GLU A 60 -25.65 3.64 -7.76
CA GLU A 60 -26.29 4.58 -6.83
C GLU A 60 -26.63 3.93 -5.48
N ASP A 61 -26.77 2.60 -5.45
CA ASP A 61 -27.08 1.85 -4.23
C ASP A 61 -25.83 1.60 -3.36
N LEU A 62 -24.63 1.76 -3.93
CA LEU A 62 -23.38 1.60 -3.19
C LEU A 62 -23.18 2.76 -2.23
N ARG A 63 -23.05 2.43 -0.94
CA ARG A 63 -22.68 3.37 0.11
C ARG A 63 -21.17 3.38 0.33
N ILE A 64 -20.66 4.53 0.73
CA ILE A 64 -19.26 4.75 1.12
C ILE A 64 -18.87 3.78 2.23
N THR A 65 -17.70 3.17 2.09
CA THR A 65 -17.06 2.36 3.13
C THR A 65 -16.69 3.24 4.32
N SER A 66 -17.43 3.12 5.41
CA SER A 66 -17.16 3.89 6.62
C SER A 66 -15.94 3.34 7.38
N GLY A 67 -14.95 4.19 7.60
CA GLY A 67 -13.83 3.94 8.52
C GLY A 67 -12.50 3.65 7.83
N HIS A 68 -11.48 4.40 8.24
CA HIS A 68 -10.14 4.36 7.67
C HIS A 68 -9.50 2.95 7.70
N ALA A 69 -9.70 2.20 8.78
CA ALA A 69 -9.16 0.84 8.92
C ALA A 69 -9.79 -0.14 7.93
N LEU A 70 -11.10 -0.01 7.67
CA LEU A 70 -11.82 -0.87 6.74
C LEU A 70 -11.44 -0.55 5.29
N MET A 71 -11.37 0.73 4.94
CA MET A 71 -10.88 1.16 3.62
C MET A 71 -9.46 0.67 3.38
N ARG A 72 -8.53 0.88 4.32
CA ARG A 72 -7.16 0.38 4.17
C ARG A 72 -7.11 -1.13 3.97
N ALA A 73 -7.98 -1.90 4.64
CA ALA A 73 -8.06 -3.34 4.45
C ALA A 73 -8.58 -3.71 3.04
N MET A 74 -9.65 -3.06 2.58
CA MET A 74 -10.27 -3.29 1.27
C MET A 74 -9.31 -3.04 0.10
N TYR A 75 -8.53 -1.96 0.19
CA TYR A 75 -7.61 -1.54 -0.87
C TYR A 75 -6.16 -1.91 -0.56
N SER A 76 -5.94 -2.83 0.39
CA SER A 76 -4.61 -3.20 0.87
C SER A 76 -3.70 -3.79 -0.21
N GLU A 77 -4.25 -4.32 -1.29
CA GLU A 77 -3.48 -4.87 -2.42
C GLU A 77 -3.50 -3.96 -3.66
N GLN A 78 -4.08 -2.77 -3.53
CA GLN A 78 -4.20 -1.82 -4.62
C GLN A 78 -3.00 -0.86 -4.66
N ALA A 79 -2.60 -0.50 -5.87
CA ALA A 79 -1.70 0.62 -6.09
C ALA A 79 -2.49 1.94 -6.02
N LEU A 80 -1.89 2.97 -5.42
CA LEU A 80 -2.50 4.26 -5.17
C LEU A 80 -1.62 5.42 -5.63
N TYR A 81 -2.27 6.51 -6.00
CA TYR A 81 -1.64 7.82 -6.18
C TYR A 81 -2.41 8.86 -5.36
N ASN A 82 -1.74 9.57 -4.46
CA ASN A 82 -2.38 10.52 -3.53
C ASN A 82 -3.63 9.95 -2.83
N GLY A 83 -3.58 8.67 -2.45
CA GLY A 83 -4.69 7.96 -1.81
C GLY A 83 -5.78 7.44 -2.75
N VAL A 84 -5.69 7.69 -4.05
CA VAL A 84 -6.67 7.28 -5.07
C VAL A 84 -6.26 5.97 -5.76
N PRO A 85 -7.16 4.96 -5.88
CA PRO A 85 -6.84 3.65 -6.47
C PRO A 85 -6.62 3.68 -7.97
N MET A 86 -5.62 2.90 -8.40
CA MET A 86 -5.25 2.66 -9.79
C MET A 86 -5.66 1.25 -10.20
N TYR A 87 -6.60 1.12 -11.14
CA TYR A 87 -7.14 -0.18 -11.57
C TYR A 87 -6.51 -0.67 -12.87
N LEU A 88 -6.05 -1.93 -12.84
CA LEU A 88 -5.46 -2.60 -13.99
C LEU A 88 -6.51 -3.42 -14.74
N ALA A 89 -6.34 -3.52 -16.05
CA ALA A 89 -7.14 -4.42 -16.88
C ALA A 89 -6.79 -5.89 -16.57
N THR A 90 -7.82 -6.73 -16.55
CA THR A 90 -7.71 -8.19 -16.65
C THR A 90 -7.86 -8.63 -18.10
N ALA A 91 -7.76 -9.94 -18.38
CA ALA A 91 -8.00 -10.47 -19.72
C ALA A 91 -9.40 -10.14 -20.27
N GLN A 92 -10.39 -9.98 -19.38
CA GLN A 92 -11.78 -9.67 -19.73
C GLN A 92 -12.09 -8.15 -19.70
N GLY A 93 -11.10 -7.30 -19.42
CA GLY A 93 -11.29 -5.87 -19.17
C GLY A 93 -11.23 -5.53 -17.68
N TYR A 94 -11.91 -4.47 -17.25
CA TYR A 94 -11.89 -4.02 -15.86
C TYR A 94 -13.08 -4.60 -15.11
N LYS A 95 -12.86 -5.07 -13.88
CA LYS A 95 -13.95 -5.57 -13.03
C LYS A 95 -14.85 -4.40 -12.62
N LEU A 96 -16.07 -4.37 -13.15
CA LEU A 96 -16.98 -3.23 -12.99
C LEU A 96 -17.29 -2.94 -11.51
N HIS A 97 -17.50 -3.99 -10.72
CA HIS A 97 -17.80 -3.85 -9.30
C HIS A 97 -16.64 -3.22 -8.50
N GLU A 98 -15.38 -3.50 -8.86
CA GLU A 98 -14.21 -2.91 -8.19
C GLU A 98 -14.11 -1.43 -8.52
N LEU A 99 -14.35 -1.07 -9.79
CA LEU A 99 -14.39 0.33 -10.24
C LEU A 99 -15.51 1.12 -9.56
N GLN A 100 -16.72 0.57 -9.51
CA GLN A 100 -17.87 1.21 -8.87
C GLN A 100 -17.62 1.43 -7.39
N ARG A 101 -17.07 0.43 -6.69
CA ARG A 101 -16.73 0.55 -5.27
C ARG A 101 -15.65 1.60 -5.01
N GLY A 102 -14.56 1.59 -5.80
CA GLY A 102 -13.53 2.62 -5.72
C GLY A 102 -14.06 4.02 -5.98
N TYR A 103 -14.88 4.17 -7.00
CA TYR A 103 -15.50 5.45 -7.32
C TYR A 103 -16.43 5.94 -6.20
N THR A 104 -17.23 5.06 -5.60
CA THR A 104 -18.06 5.41 -4.45
C THR A 104 -17.22 5.84 -3.25
N ASP A 105 -16.11 5.15 -2.98
CA ASP A 105 -15.30 5.39 -1.79
C ASP A 105 -14.38 6.63 -1.89
N PHE A 106 -13.91 6.96 -3.10
CA PHE A 106 -12.89 8.00 -3.31
C PHE A 106 -13.35 9.17 -4.18
N ASP A 107 -14.53 9.09 -4.79
CA ASP A 107 -15.05 10.03 -5.80
C ASP A 107 -14.18 10.20 -7.06
N THR A 108 -12.95 9.69 -7.04
CA THR A 108 -11.99 9.67 -8.13
C THR A 108 -11.33 8.31 -8.18
N ILE A 109 -11.07 7.79 -9.38
CA ILE A 109 -10.30 6.57 -9.61
C ILE A 109 -9.43 6.72 -10.86
N HIS A 110 -8.31 6.01 -10.90
CA HIS A 110 -7.43 5.94 -12.05
C HIS A 110 -7.54 4.60 -12.76
N ILE A 111 -7.52 4.62 -14.08
CA ILE A 111 -7.65 3.45 -14.96
C ILE A 111 -6.36 3.31 -15.75
N VAL A 112 -5.62 2.25 -15.45
CA VAL A 112 -4.38 1.89 -16.17
C VAL A 112 -4.78 1.31 -17.52
N ALA A 113 -4.27 1.89 -18.60
CA ALA A 113 -4.54 1.44 -19.96
C ALA A 113 -4.04 -0.02 -20.15
N PRO A 114 -4.69 -0.80 -21.02
CA PRO A 114 -4.23 -2.16 -21.31
C PRO A 114 -2.80 -2.16 -21.88
N PRO A 115 -1.97 -3.15 -21.54
CA PRO A 115 -0.61 -3.24 -22.07
C PRO A 115 -0.62 -3.44 -23.59
N GLY A 116 0.38 -2.89 -24.29
CA GLY A 116 0.62 -3.17 -25.71
C GLY A 116 0.00 -2.20 -26.74
N GLY A 117 -0.38 -0.98 -26.34
CA GLY A 117 -0.78 0.07 -27.30
C GLY A 117 -0.61 1.49 -26.76
N ASP A 118 -0.70 2.49 -27.66
CA ASP A 118 -0.58 3.94 -27.37
C ASP A 118 -1.83 4.54 -26.69
N LYS A 119 -2.52 3.76 -25.86
CA LYS A 119 -3.73 4.22 -25.18
C LYS A 119 -3.35 4.97 -23.91
N PRO A 120 -3.83 6.22 -23.72
CA PRO A 120 -3.53 6.96 -22.50
C PRO A 120 -4.24 6.34 -21.28
N HIS A 121 -3.64 6.46 -20.11
CA HIS A 121 -4.33 6.17 -18.86
C HIS A 121 -5.47 7.17 -18.65
N LEU A 122 -6.51 6.75 -17.91
CA LEU A 122 -7.71 7.57 -17.70
C LEU A 122 -7.90 7.86 -16.20
N THR A 123 -8.57 8.96 -15.91
CA THR A 123 -9.08 9.29 -14.58
C THR A 123 -10.59 9.50 -14.69
N ILE A 124 -11.33 8.86 -13.80
CA ILE A 124 -12.76 9.10 -13.61
C ILE A 124 -12.92 9.93 -12.34
N THR A 125 -13.63 11.05 -12.41
CA THR A 125 -13.83 11.96 -11.27
C THR A 125 -15.30 12.37 -11.17
N ARG A 126 -15.82 12.43 -9.94
CA ARG A 126 -17.13 12.99 -9.62
C ARG A 126 -17.10 14.51 -9.78
N LYS A 127 -18.10 15.04 -10.46
CA LYS A 127 -18.35 16.48 -10.57
C LYS A 127 -19.24 16.98 -9.43
N PRO A 128 -19.20 18.28 -9.12
CA PRO A 128 -20.06 18.86 -8.07
C PRO A 128 -21.56 18.64 -8.27
N ASN A 129 -22.02 18.47 -9.50
CA ASN A 129 -23.42 18.20 -9.84
C ASN A 129 -23.82 16.71 -9.70
N GLY A 130 -22.97 15.87 -9.09
CA GLY A 130 -23.21 14.44 -8.88
C GLY A 130 -22.91 13.55 -10.09
N THR A 131 -22.73 14.12 -11.29
CA THR A 131 -22.30 13.36 -12.49
C THR A 131 -20.81 13.02 -12.44
N PHE A 132 -20.32 12.19 -13.35
CA PHE A 132 -18.89 11.87 -13.46
C PHE A 132 -18.30 12.38 -14.78
N SER A 133 -16.98 12.42 -14.88
CA SER A 133 -16.27 12.54 -16.15
C SER A 133 -15.10 11.60 -16.22
N THR A 134 -14.93 10.97 -17.38
CA THR A 134 -13.71 10.27 -17.76
C THR A 134 -12.84 11.22 -18.59
N LYS A 135 -11.57 11.36 -18.22
CA LYS A 135 -10.57 12.13 -18.97
C LYS A 135 -9.26 11.37 -19.05
N LYS A 136 -8.36 11.81 -19.94
CA LYS A 136 -6.94 11.41 -19.89
C LYS A 136 -6.37 11.78 -18.51
N ALA A 137 -5.63 10.85 -17.91
CA ALA A 137 -4.95 11.06 -16.65
C ALA A 137 -3.89 12.17 -16.79
N SER A 138 -3.60 12.88 -15.69
CA SER A 138 -2.52 13.87 -15.69
C SER A 138 -1.15 13.22 -15.93
N GLU A 139 -0.13 14.02 -16.22
CA GLU A 139 1.23 13.53 -16.44
C GLU A 139 1.78 12.81 -15.20
N GLU A 140 1.56 13.38 -14.01
CA GLU A 140 2.04 12.79 -12.76
C GLU A 140 1.38 11.43 -12.46
N VAL A 141 0.10 11.28 -12.81
CA VAL A 141 -0.60 10.00 -12.70
C VAL A 141 -0.04 9.00 -13.71
N GLN A 142 0.28 9.45 -14.93
CA GLN A 142 0.90 8.59 -15.94
C GLN A 142 2.27 8.08 -15.49
N ASP A 143 3.16 8.98 -15.05
CA ASP A 143 4.49 8.63 -14.55
C ASP A 143 4.41 7.68 -13.35
N ARG A 144 3.43 7.90 -12.46
CA ARG A 144 3.19 7.02 -11.32
C ARG A 144 2.77 5.62 -11.77
N ILE A 145 1.86 5.51 -12.74
CA ILE A 145 1.41 4.23 -13.28
C ILE A 145 2.57 3.51 -13.97
N GLU A 146 3.35 4.20 -14.79
CA GLU A 146 4.51 3.63 -15.48
C GLU A 146 5.55 3.12 -14.49
N SER A 147 5.84 3.90 -13.45
CA SER A 147 6.73 3.49 -12.36
C SER A 147 6.23 2.24 -11.64
N PHE A 148 4.92 2.18 -11.35
CA PHE A 148 4.29 1.02 -10.75
C PHE A 148 4.33 -0.22 -11.67
N LEU A 149 4.03 -0.08 -12.96
CA LEU A 149 4.08 -1.17 -13.94
C LEU A 149 5.53 -1.68 -14.13
N ALA A 150 6.50 -0.77 -14.15
CA ALA A 150 7.91 -1.12 -14.20
C ALA A 150 8.35 -1.87 -12.94
N ALA A 151 7.90 -1.46 -11.75
CA ALA A 151 8.17 -2.17 -10.51
C ALA A 151 7.56 -3.58 -10.53
N LYS A 152 6.29 -3.69 -10.94
CA LYS A 152 5.57 -4.96 -11.05
C LYS A 152 6.27 -5.93 -12.01
N ARG A 153 6.70 -5.45 -13.19
CA ARG A 153 7.38 -6.26 -14.21
C ARG A 153 8.75 -6.78 -13.75
N ASN A 154 9.54 -5.94 -13.07
CA ASN A 154 10.95 -6.28 -12.76
C ASN A 154 11.10 -6.98 -11.40
N PHE A 155 10.32 -6.57 -10.40
CA PHE A 155 10.46 -6.98 -9.00
C PHE A 155 9.25 -7.78 -8.47
N GLY A 156 8.16 -7.84 -9.23
CA GLY A 156 6.93 -8.56 -8.88
C GLY A 156 5.91 -7.73 -8.12
N ASP A 157 4.75 -8.34 -7.89
CA ASP A 157 3.55 -7.69 -7.36
C ASP A 157 3.75 -7.14 -5.94
N THR A 158 4.35 -7.93 -5.05
CA THR A 158 4.62 -7.50 -3.67
C THR A 158 5.46 -6.23 -3.64
N ALA A 159 6.54 -6.18 -4.41
CA ALA A 159 7.44 -5.03 -4.45
C ALA A 159 6.71 -3.78 -4.96
N ALA A 160 5.91 -3.92 -6.01
CA ALA A 160 5.13 -2.83 -6.59
C ALA A 160 4.07 -2.30 -5.61
N ILE A 161 3.35 -3.16 -4.91
CA ILE A 161 2.33 -2.74 -3.94
C ILE A 161 2.96 -2.16 -2.66
N VAL A 162 4.13 -2.64 -2.24
CA VAL A 162 4.86 -2.03 -1.11
C VAL A 162 5.39 -0.64 -1.45
N ALA A 163 5.80 -0.42 -2.70
CA ALA A 163 6.35 0.86 -3.15
C ALA A 163 5.27 1.90 -3.53
N TYR A 164 4.14 1.43 -4.08
CA TYR A 164 3.13 2.30 -4.69
C TYR A 164 1.71 2.10 -4.12
N GLY A 165 1.53 1.30 -3.07
CA GLY A 165 0.23 1.06 -2.43
C GLY A 165 -0.09 2.04 -1.29
N HIS A 166 -0.90 1.60 -0.32
CA HIS A 166 -1.25 2.42 0.85
C HIS A 166 -0.04 2.91 1.64
N THR A 167 -0.12 4.17 2.08
CA THR A 167 0.73 4.70 3.14
C THR A 167 0.61 3.81 4.38
N LEU A 168 1.75 3.44 4.93
CA LEU A 168 1.81 2.65 6.15
C LEU A 168 1.56 3.56 7.36
N ASP A 169 1.25 2.95 8.49
CA ASP A 169 0.98 3.74 9.69
C ASP A 169 2.19 4.62 10.05
N PRO A 170 1.95 5.91 10.36
CA PRO A 170 3.01 6.78 10.83
C PRO A 170 3.60 6.21 12.11
N VAL A 171 4.83 6.60 12.41
CA VAL A 171 5.42 6.29 13.71
C VAL A 171 4.48 6.79 14.80
N LEU A 172 4.07 5.90 15.70
CA LEU A 172 3.38 6.27 16.93
C LEU A 172 4.32 7.15 17.76
N ARG A 173 4.32 8.46 17.48
CA ARG A 173 4.90 9.45 18.38
C ARG A 173 4.06 9.39 19.64
N ALA A 174 4.66 9.09 20.78
CA ALA A 174 3.99 9.16 22.07
C ALA A 174 3.47 10.59 22.26
N LYS A 175 2.21 10.84 21.90
CA LYS A 175 1.51 12.09 22.18
C LYS A 175 0.83 11.92 23.54
N GLY A 176 1.27 12.70 24.52
CA GLY A 176 0.57 12.90 25.81
C GLY A 176 1.16 12.14 26.99
N ASP A 177 1.85 12.89 27.86
CA ASP A 177 1.85 12.91 29.34
C ASP A 177 1.86 11.63 30.18
N SER A 178 2.18 10.48 29.61
CA SER A 178 2.36 9.26 30.41
C SER A 178 3.81 8.80 30.33
N TRP A 179 4.62 9.30 31.25
CA TRP A 179 6.01 8.86 31.44
C TRP A 179 6.12 7.35 31.67
N PHE A 180 5.06 6.71 32.18
CA PHE A 180 4.95 5.25 32.28
C PHE A 180 4.89 4.53 30.92
N LYS A 181 4.30 5.13 29.87
CA LYS A 181 4.35 4.58 28.50
C LYS A 181 5.72 4.76 27.85
N ALA A 182 6.45 5.81 28.20
CA ALA A 182 7.80 6.08 27.69
C ALA A 182 8.86 5.09 28.20
N VAL A 183 8.70 4.57 29.43
CA VAL A 183 9.62 3.59 30.02
C VAL A 183 9.41 2.17 29.44
N TRP A 184 8.20 1.87 28.96
CA TRP A 184 7.86 0.57 28.35
C TRP A 184 7.90 0.58 26.82
N SER A 185 7.93 1.74 26.17
CA SER A 185 8.22 1.87 24.74
C SER A 185 9.72 1.69 24.49
N LYS A 186 10.19 0.44 24.51
CA LYS A 186 11.51 0.09 24.02
C LYS A 186 11.62 0.47 22.54
N GLY A 187 12.36 1.54 22.29
CA GLY A 187 12.81 1.98 20.98
C GLY A 187 11.90 3.04 20.37
N LYS A 188 12.39 4.28 20.31
CA LYS A 188 12.03 5.14 19.18
C LYS A 188 12.25 4.31 17.92
N PRO A 189 11.28 4.22 16.98
CA PRO A 189 11.56 3.53 15.73
C PRO A 189 12.80 4.17 15.10
N PRO A 190 13.70 3.35 14.53
CA PRO A 190 14.96 3.85 14.01
C PRO A 190 14.66 4.96 13.00
N SER A 191 15.40 6.07 13.09
CA SER A 191 15.34 7.10 12.05
C SER A 191 15.59 6.41 10.71
N PRO A 192 14.80 6.73 9.67
CA PRO A 192 14.93 6.02 8.41
C PRO A 192 16.37 6.20 7.91
N PRO A 193 17.11 5.12 7.61
CA PRO A 193 18.53 5.21 7.27
C PRO A 193 18.76 6.18 6.11
N GLU A 194 19.89 6.91 6.15
CA GLU A 194 20.35 7.70 5.00
C GLU A 194 20.58 6.76 3.80
N TRP A 195 20.36 7.23 2.58
CA TRP A 195 20.38 6.40 1.36
C TRP A 195 21.66 5.55 1.23
N ASN A 196 22.81 6.12 1.59
CA ASN A 196 24.12 5.45 1.60
C ASN A 196 24.19 4.22 2.53
N GLY A 197 23.34 4.15 3.56
CA GLY A 197 23.26 3.02 4.49
C GLY A 197 22.24 1.95 4.11
N VAL A 198 21.32 2.25 3.18
CA VAL A 198 20.25 1.31 2.76
C VAL A 198 20.76 0.25 1.79
N GLU A 199 21.77 0.59 0.99
CA GLU A 199 22.42 -0.32 0.04
C GLU A 199 22.99 -1.58 0.70
N ALA A 200 23.47 -1.46 1.94
CA ALA A 200 24.05 -2.53 2.75
C ALA A 200 22.99 -3.35 3.52
N SER A 201 21.78 -2.82 3.69
CA SER A 201 20.72 -3.44 4.49
C SER A 201 19.89 -4.43 3.65
N SER A 202 20.37 -5.68 3.61
CA SER A 202 19.62 -6.91 3.30
C SER A 202 18.78 -6.94 2.01
N SER A 203 19.32 -7.65 1.01
CA SER A 203 18.55 -8.30 -0.05
C SER A 203 17.71 -9.43 0.54
N ARG A 204 16.37 -9.39 0.42
CA ARG A 204 15.52 -10.53 0.80
C ARG A 204 14.49 -10.85 -0.26
N ALA A 205 14.27 -12.16 -0.39
CA ALA A 205 13.76 -12.83 -1.56
C ALA A 205 12.31 -12.45 -1.91
N ARG A 206 12.02 -12.65 -3.20
CA ARG A 206 10.75 -12.53 -3.95
C ARG A 206 9.50 -13.16 -3.31
N THR A 207 9.64 -13.91 -2.21
CA THR A 207 8.63 -14.84 -1.67
C THR A 207 8.01 -14.43 -0.34
N GLU A 208 8.44 -13.33 0.28
CA GLU A 208 7.73 -12.84 1.46
C GLU A 208 6.38 -12.23 1.03
N GLY A 209 5.28 -12.75 1.58
CA GLY A 209 3.95 -12.24 1.28
C GLY A 209 3.81 -10.76 1.64
N LEU A 210 2.85 -10.06 1.02
CA LEU A 210 2.68 -8.61 1.16
C LEU A 210 2.67 -8.12 2.61
N GLN A 211 2.06 -8.88 3.52
CA GLN A 211 2.05 -8.52 4.92
C GLN A 211 3.44 -8.56 5.56
N ALA A 212 4.20 -9.63 5.34
CA ALA A 212 5.53 -9.78 5.90
C ALA A 212 6.46 -8.66 5.40
N ALA A 213 6.36 -8.30 4.12
CA ALA A 213 7.11 -7.18 3.55
C ALA A 213 6.76 -5.84 4.22
N ARG A 214 5.47 -5.59 4.50
CA ARG A 214 5.02 -4.38 5.21
C ARG A 214 5.49 -4.36 6.67
N ASP A 215 5.44 -5.48 7.37
CA ASP A 215 5.90 -5.59 8.76
C ASP A 215 7.41 -5.34 8.85
N LEU A 216 8.18 -5.85 7.89
CA LEU A 216 9.61 -5.56 7.78
C LEU A 216 9.87 -4.10 7.44
N LEU A 217 9.13 -3.50 6.50
CA LEU A 217 9.27 -2.09 6.17
C LEU A 217 8.94 -1.20 7.38
N ASN A 218 7.93 -1.55 8.18
CA ASN A 218 7.61 -0.86 9.43
C ASN A 218 8.72 -1.00 10.48
N LYS A 219 9.32 -2.18 10.59
CA LYS A 219 10.37 -2.49 11.57
C LYS A 219 11.71 -1.85 11.21
N HIS A 220 12.13 -1.97 9.95
CA HIS A 220 13.45 -1.57 9.47
C HIS A 220 13.47 -0.19 8.80
N ARG A 221 12.29 0.36 8.47
CA ARG A 221 12.11 1.66 7.82
C ARG A 221 12.70 1.77 6.41
N SER A 222 13.29 0.69 5.92
CA SER A 222 13.69 0.47 4.54
C SER A 222 13.51 -1.00 4.16
N LEU A 223 13.30 -1.26 2.87
CA LEU A 223 13.24 -2.60 2.30
C LEU A 223 13.75 -2.57 0.86
N ALA A 224 14.59 -3.53 0.48
CA ALA A 224 15.16 -3.65 -0.87
C ALA A 224 14.67 -4.94 -1.56
N PHE A 225 14.20 -4.81 -2.79
CA PHE A 225 13.81 -5.91 -3.67
C PHE A 225 14.80 -6.04 -4.82
N THR A 226 15.19 -7.27 -5.18
CA THR A 226 16.11 -7.54 -6.30
C THR A 226 15.37 -8.05 -7.53
N SER A 227 15.88 -7.69 -8.72
CA SER A 227 15.28 -8.09 -10.01
C SER A 227 15.35 -9.59 -10.23
N SER A 228 14.28 -10.10 -10.85
CA SER A 228 14.04 -11.52 -11.15
C SER A 228 15.06 -12.14 -12.10
N SER A 229 15.68 -11.34 -12.97
CA SER A 229 16.47 -11.87 -14.09
C SER A 229 17.93 -12.11 -13.76
N ASN A 230 18.60 -11.23 -12.98
CA ASN A 230 20.05 -11.36 -12.68
C ASN A 230 20.50 -10.73 -11.34
N GLY A 231 19.59 -10.18 -10.50
CA GLY A 231 19.99 -9.51 -9.25
C GLY A 231 20.66 -8.12 -9.40
N ASP A 232 20.95 -7.68 -10.64
CA ASP A 232 21.63 -6.42 -10.94
C ASP A 232 20.79 -5.15 -10.73
N ALA A 233 19.47 -5.30 -10.64
CA ALA A 233 18.57 -4.18 -10.33
C ALA A 233 18.02 -4.33 -8.91
N LYS A 234 17.95 -3.21 -8.19
CA LYS A 234 17.37 -3.11 -6.85
C LYS A 234 16.27 -2.05 -6.84
N LEU A 235 15.15 -2.35 -6.21
CA LEU A 235 14.12 -1.38 -5.84
C LEU A 235 14.18 -1.18 -4.34
N ILE A 236 14.50 0.02 -3.89
CA ILE A 236 14.59 0.36 -2.47
C ILE A 236 13.38 1.22 -2.12
N VAL A 237 12.65 0.78 -1.10
CA VAL A 237 11.53 1.52 -0.51
C VAL A 237 11.95 1.98 0.87
N ARG A 238 11.79 3.26 1.16
CA ARG A 238 12.07 3.87 2.46
C ARG A 238 10.77 4.44 3.04
N LEU A 239 10.56 4.23 4.33
CA LEU A 239 9.37 4.67 5.05
C LEU A 239 9.70 5.87 5.95
N LEU A 240 9.19 7.04 5.58
CA LEU A 240 9.31 8.29 6.32
C LEU A 240 8.44 8.28 7.59
N GLU A 241 8.79 9.12 8.56
CA GLU A 241 8.14 9.13 9.89
C GLU A 241 6.63 9.39 9.84
N ASP A 242 6.17 10.12 8.85
CA ASP A 242 4.76 10.45 8.56
C ASP A 242 3.98 9.30 7.89
N GLY A 243 4.63 8.18 7.58
CA GLY A 243 4.03 7.02 6.90
C GLY A 243 4.16 7.06 5.37
N THR A 244 4.74 8.13 4.83
CA THR A 244 5.00 8.27 3.38
C THR A 244 6.13 7.36 2.94
N GLN A 245 5.98 6.74 1.76
CA GLN A 245 7.00 5.89 1.15
C GLN A 245 7.76 6.68 0.08
N THR A 246 9.09 6.66 0.14
CA THR A 246 9.95 7.14 -0.96
C THR A 246 10.58 5.94 -1.65
N VAL A 247 10.64 5.98 -2.97
CA VAL A 247 11.06 4.84 -3.80
C VAL A 247 12.27 5.27 -4.62
N GLU A 248 13.31 4.47 -4.58
CA GLU A 248 14.50 4.67 -5.40
C GLU A 248 14.82 3.37 -6.15
N ARG A 249 15.06 3.48 -7.44
CA ARG A 249 15.37 2.33 -8.30
C ARG A 249 16.83 2.39 -8.71
N PHE A 250 17.59 1.36 -8.40
CA PHE A 250 18.99 1.21 -8.79
C PHE A 250 19.11 0.16 -9.89
N VAL A 251 19.87 0.49 -10.94
CA VAL A 251 20.30 -0.48 -11.94
C VAL A 251 21.82 -0.40 -12.01
N GLY A 252 22.52 -1.46 -11.61
CA GLY A 252 23.96 -1.64 -11.82
C GLY A 252 24.90 -0.73 -11.03
N THR A 253 24.64 0.58 -10.89
CA THR A 253 25.46 1.55 -10.14
C THR A 253 24.88 2.98 -10.08
N ALA A 254 23.64 3.24 -10.54
CA ALA A 254 23.02 4.56 -10.42
C ALA A 254 21.53 4.48 -10.04
N PRO A 255 21.05 5.37 -9.15
CA PRO A 255 19.64 5.58 -8.96
C PRO A 255 19.01 6.27 -10.18
N VAL A 256 17.89 5.74 -10.65
CA VAL A 256 17.19 6.17 -11.87
C VAL A 256 16.25 7.35 -11.63
N PHE A 257 16.02 7.74 -10.36
CA PHE A 257 15.13 8.86 -10.03
C PHE A 257 15.88 9.95 -9.28
N SER A 258 16.51 10.86 -10.03
CA SER A 258 16.72 12.22 -9.53
C SER A 258 15.41 12.98 -9.71
N PRO A 259 14.74 13.47 -8.64
CA PRO A 259 13.71 14.47 -8.81
C PRO A 259 14.34 15.68 -9.49
N HIS A 260 13.71 16.16 -10.55
CA HIS A 260 14.11 17.39 -11.22
C HIS A 260 14.29 18.51 -10.18
N ALA A 261 15.48 19.13 -10.22
CA ALA A 261 15.74 20.45 -9.65
C ALA A 261 15.20 21.54 -10.58
#